data_AF-K6Z2X9-F1
#
_entry.id   AF-K6Z2X9-F1
#
_cell.length_a   1.000
_cell.length_b   1.000
_cell.length_c   1.000
_cell.angle_alpha   90.00
_cell.angle_beta   90.00
_cell.angle_gamma   90.00
#
_symmetry.space_group_name_H-M   'P 1'
#
loop_
_entity.id
_entity.type
_entity.pdbx_description
1 polymer ?
#
loop_
_entity_poly.entity_id
_entity_poly.type
_entity_poly.pdbx_seq_one_letter_code
_entity_poly.pdbx_strand_id
1 'polypeptide(L)'
;MRHFLTYLFLSSVMVVSLAHAQQTESTQQASANDAASAEQENILFGDENQPGRTIHSEIVTLVQGGATLDEAVRQTITNVTREDEALISGSARLVVGLNKGISANFMRNMVDFNKLTDSTKGSIEAFPSDAGEIIRLAVTLYPSFAQDVIDSAITTGEIEPNDALLAAISAGADPTTVSAATAAGANVAVTATPAGTGVGAGGAGGGDTTASTN
;
A
#
# COMPACT_ATOMS: atom_id res chain seq x y z
N MET A 1 -32.59 -31.99 -34.20
CA MET A 1 -32.75 -31.61 -35.62
C MET A 1 -31.90 -30.36 -35.86
N ARG A 2 -30.68 -30.51 -36.38
CA ARG A 2 -30.28 -30.11 -37.75
C ARG A 2 -30.66 -28.67 -38.09
N HIS A 3 -29.67 -27.79 -38.24
CA HIS A 3 -29.45 -27.01 -39.47
C HIS A 3 -27.94 -26.73 -39.66
N PHE A 4 -27.47 -27.14 -40.84
CA PHE A 4 -26.15 -26.98 -41.44
C PHE A 4 -26.12 -25.68 -42.28
N LEU A 5 -24.97 -25.01 -42.36
CA LEU A 5 -24.36 -24.38 -43.56
C LEU A 5 -23.19 -23.48 -43.07
N THR A 6 -21.92 -23.85 -43.18
CA THR A 6 -21.05 -23.91 -44.38
C THR A 6 -20.94 -22.58 -45.13
N TYR A 7 -19.82 -21.87 -44.96
CA TYR A 7 -19.15 -21.13 -46.04
C TYR A 7 -17.62 -21.14 -45.86
N LEU A 8 -16.96 -21.42 -46.99
CA LEU A 8 -15.57 -21.70 -47.24
C LEU A 8 -15.02 -20.56 -48.12
N PHE A 9 -13.90 -19.93 -47.75
CA PHE A 9 -12.93 -19.22 -48.61
C PHE A 9 -11.67 -19.07 -47.74
N LEU A 10 -10.54 -19.76 -47.92
CA LEU A 10 -9.61 -19.86 -49.05
C LEU A 10 -9.01 -18.51 -49.50
N SER A 11 -7.94 -18.08 -48.84
CA SER A 11 -6.81 -17.41 -49.50
C SER A 11 -5.54 -17.52 -48.65
N SER A 12 -4.55 -18.20 -49.22
CA SER A 12 -3.16 -18.13 -48.78
C SER A 12 -2.56 -16.78 -49.15
N VAL A 13 -1.83 -16.17 -48.23
CA VAL A 13 -0.71 -15.29 -48.57
C VAL A 13 0.51 -15.81 -47.83
N MET A 14 1.41 -16.43 -48.59
CA MET A 14 2.78 -16.68 -48.18
C MET A 14 3.51 -15.33 -48.14
N VAL A 15 3.93 -14.89 -46.95
CA VAL A 15 5.02 -13.92 -46.82
C VAL A 15 6.26 -14.71 -46.42
N VAL A 16 7.05 -15.07 -47.43
CA VAL A 16 8.44 -15.47 -47.25
C VAL A 16 9.24 -14.18 -47.05
N SER A 17 9.68 -13.92 -45.83
CA SER A 17 10.83 -13.05 -45.59
C SER A 17 12.05 -13.93 -45.37
N LEU A 18 12.94 -13.92 -46.36
CA LEU A 18 14.29 -14.47 -46.26
C LEU A 18 15.10 -13.65 -45.26
N ALA A 19 15.78 -14.39 -44.38
CA ALA A 19 16.87 -14.06 -43.46
C ALA A 19 17.58 -12.70 -43.65
N HIS A 20 17.85 -12.03 -42.53
CA HIS A 20 19.20 -11.57 -42.16
C HIS A 20 19.33 -11.56 -40.63
N ALA A 21 20.53 -11.88 -40.18
CA ALA A 21 20.92 -12.23 -38.82
C ALA A 21 20.61 -11.19 -37.73
N GLN A 22 20.16 -11.65 -36.57
CA GLN A 22 20.81 -11.37 -35.28
C GLN A 22 20.21 -12.28 -34.21
N GLN A 23 20.89 -13.40 -34.00
CA GLN A 23 20.86 -14.11 -32.73
C GLN A 23 21.56 -13.22 -31.70
N THR A 24 21.08 -13.27 -30.45
CA THR A 24 21.57 -12.61 -29.22
C THR A 24 20.83 -11.32 -28.90
N GLU A 25 19.76 -11.43 -28.08
CA GLU A 25 19.31 -10.43 -27.06
C GLU A 25 17.91 -10.72 -26.46
N SER A 26 17.30 -11.88 -26.72
CA SER A 26 15.95 -12.20 -26.22
C SER A 26 15.89 -12.80 -24.81
N THR A 27 16.73 -12.36 -23.87
CA THR A 27 16.64 -12.83 -22.46
C THR A 27 16.60 -11.72 -21.41
N GLN A 28 16.85 -10.46 -21.76
CA GLN A 28 16.74 -9.34 -20.81
C GLN A 28 15.43 -8.54 -20.94
N GLN A 29 14.77 -8.58 -22.10
CA GLN A 29 13.61 -7.71 -22.35
C GLN A 29 12.25 -8.33 -21.93
N ALA A 30 12.16 -9.66 -21.81
CA ALA A 30 11.00 -10.32 -21.22
C ALA A 30 10.96 -10.13 -19.69
N SER A 31 12.12 -10.11 -19.03
CA SER A 31 12.22 -9.91 -17.58
C SER A 31 11.84 -8.50 -17.13
N ALA A 32 12.05 -7.47 -17.97
CA ALA A 32 11.71 -6.08 -17.63
C ALA A 32 10.21 -5.79 -17.77
N ASN A 33 9.54 -6.41 -18.75
CA ASN A 33 8.10 -6.24 -18.95
C ASN A 33 7.26 -7.06 -17.95
N ASP A 34 7.70 -8.26 -17.58
CA ASP A 34 7.06 -9.02 -16.50
C ASP A 34 7.31 -8.37 -15.13
N ALA A 35 8.51 -7.83 -14.88
CA ALA A 35 8.79 -7.08 -13.65
C ALA A 35 7.97 -5.79 -13.56
N ALA A 36 7.87 -5.00 -14.64
CA ALA A 36 7.06 -3.77 -14.63
C ALA A 36 5.56 -4.06 -14.49
N SER A 37 5.06 -5.16 -15.08
CA SER A 37 3.66 -5.58 -14.93
C SER A 37 3.39 -6.14 -13.53
N ALA A 38 4.32 -6.91 -12.97
CA ALA A 38 4.23 -7.41 -11.60
C ALA A 38 4.37 -6.28 -10.58
N GLU A 39 5.21 -5.27 -10.81
CA GLU A 39 5.32 -4.06 -9.99
C GLU A 39 4.03 -3.23 -10.08
N GLN A 40 3.45 -3.05 -11.27
CA GLN A 40 2.16 -2.37 -11.44
C GLN A 40 0.99 -3.14 -10.81
N GLU A 41 0.96 -4.47 -10.89
CA GLU A 41 0.00 -5.31 -10.15
C GLU A 41 0.26 -5.32 -8.64
N ASN A 42 1.52 -5.21 -8.20
CA ASN A 42 1.88 -5.04 -6.80
C ASN A 42 1.35 -3.70 -6.25
N ILE A 43 1.40 -2.64 -7.05
CA ILE A 43 0.86 -1.32 -6.68
C ILE A 43 -0.69 -1.34 -6.72
N LEU A 44 -1.29 -2.15 -7.59
CA LEU A 44 -2.74 -2.39 -7.61
C LEU A 44 -3.21 -3.08 -6.31
N PHE A 45 -2.38 -3.89 -5.65
CA PHE A 45 -3.01 -4.92 -4.79
C PHE A 45 -2.14 -5.41 -3.63
N GLY A 46 -0.92 -4.88 -3.51
CA GLY A 46 0.14 -5.37 -2.63
C GLY A 46 0.73 -6.71 -3.09
N ASP A 47 1.82 -7.12 -2.44
CA ASP A 47 2.47 -8.43 -2.62
C ASP A 47 1.58 -9.56 -2.08
N GLU A 48 1.67 -10.75 -2.67
CA GLU A 48 0.89 -11.94 -2.31
C GLU A 48 1.03 -12.29 -0.82
N ASN A 49 2.17 -11.96 -0.22
CA ASN A 49 2.49 -12.30 1.16
C ASN A 49 2.02 -11.27 2.20
N GLN A 50 1.30 -10.21 1.80
CA GLN A 50 0.84 -9.18 2.73
C GLN A 50 -0.42 -9.64 3.49
N PRO A 51 -0.54 -9.39 4.80
CA PRO A 51 -1.73 -9.76 5.59
C PRO A 51 -3.05 -9.27 4.98
N GLY A 52 -3.08 -8.05 4.44
CA GLY A 52 -4.26 -7.47 3.81
C GLY A 52 -4.73 -8.25 2.58
N ARG A 53 -3.81 -8.89 1.85
CA ARG A 53 -4.15 -9.75 0.70
C ARG A 53 -4.87 -11.01 1.10
N THR A 54 -4.46 -11.63 2.21
CA THR A 54 -5.17 -12.80 2.75
C THR A 54 -6.61 -12.45 3.10
N ILE A 55 -6.84 -11.30 3.76
CA ILE A 55 -8.18 -10.82 4.09
C ILE A 55 -8.99 -10.56 2.82
N HIS A 56 -8.41 -9.85 1.86
CA HIS A 56 -9.06 -9.54 0.59
C HIS A 56 -9.44 -10.81 -0.19
N SER A 57 -8.56 -11.80 -0.26
CA SER A 57 -8.82 -13.07 -0.96
C SER A 57 -9.98 -13.85 -0.35
N GLU A 58 -10.10 -13.85 0.98
CA GLU A 58 -11.22 -14.49 1.68
C GLU A 58 -12.55 -13.80 1.36
N ILE A 59 -12.55 -12.46 1.35
CA ILE A 59 -13.74 -11.67 0.98
C ILE A 59 -14.16 -11.98 -0.46
N VAL A 60 -13.21 -11.99 -1.40
CA VAL A 60 -13.49 -12.33 -2.80
C VAL A 60 -14.03 -13.75 -2.94
N THR A 61 -13.50 -14.70 -2.18
CA THR A 61 -13.98 -16.09 -2.17
C THR A 61 -15.44 -16.18 -1.71
N LEU A 62 -15.81 -15.48 -0.63
CA LEU A 62 -17.18 -15.42 -0.14
C LEU A 62 -18.14 -14.77 -1.14
N VAL A 63 -17.71 -13.68 -1.80
CA VAL A 63 -18.50 -13.01 -2.84
C VAL A 63 -18.71 -13.92 -4.06
N GLN A 64 -17.68 -14.63 -4.51
CA GLN A 64 -17.80 -15.63 -5.58
C GLN A 64 -18.69 -16.81 -5.18
N GLY A 65 -18.75 -17.13 -3.88
CA GLY A 65 -19.69 -18.08 -3.29
C GLY A 65 -21.13 -17.59 -3.19
N GLY A 66 -21.41 -16.33 -3.56
CA GLY A 66 -22.76 -15.75 -3.60
C GLY A 66 -23.11 -14.85 -2.41
N ALA A 67 -22.18 -14.57 -1.49
CA ALA A 67 -22.40 -13.58 -0.44
C ALA A 67 -22.40 -12.16 -1.03
N THR A 68 -23.11 -11.23 -0.37
CA THR A 68 -22.96 -9.80 -0.69
C THR A 68 -21.61 -9.31 -0.17
N LEU A 69 -21.06 -8.24 -0.77
CA LEU A 69 -19.80 -7.66 -0.31
C LEU A 69 -19.85 -7.27 1.18
N ASP A 70 -20.96 -6.67 1.62
CA ASP A 70 -21.12 -6.25 3.01
C ASP A 70 -21.06 -7.44 3.99
N GLU A 71 -21.74 -8.53 3.66
CA GLU A 71 -21.74 -9.75 4.46
C GLU A 71 -20.37 -10.42 4.45
N ALA A 72 -19.75 -10.55 3.28
CA ALA A 72 -18.42 -11.14 3.12
C ALA A 72 -17.36 -10.39 3.94
N VAL A 73 -17.36 -9.05 3.89
CA VAL A 73 -16.46 -8.21 4.69
C VAL A 73 -16.72 -8.38 6.17
N ARG A 74 -17.98 -8.29 6.62
CA ARG A 74 -18.34 -8.43 8.03
C ARG A 74 -17.95 -9.79 8.59
N GLN A 75 -18.20 -10.86 7.83
CA GLN A 75 -17.84 -12.23 8.20
C GLN A 75 -16.32 -12.38 8.26
N THR A 76 -15.60 -11.95 7.22
CA THR A 76 -14.14 -12.05 7.20
C THR A 76 -13.50 -11.29 8.35
N ILE A 77 -13.88 -10.03 8.59
CA ILE A 77 -13.39 -9.22 9.71
C ILE A 77 -13.72 -9.87 11.06
N THR A 78 -14.87 -10.52 11.18
CA THR A 78 -15.20 -11.28 12.39
C THR A 78 -14.23 -12.45 12.58
N ASN A 79 -14.02 -13.25 11.54
CA ASN A 79 -13.19 -14.47 11.59
C ASN A 79 -11.72 -14.14 11.87
N VAL A 80 -11.14 -13.15 11.17
CA VAL A 80 -9.72 -12.77 11.39
C VAL A 80 -9.44 -12.27 12.80
N THR A 81 -10.45 -11.76 13.51
CA THR A 81 -10.33 -11.31 14.90
C THR A 81 -10.40 -12.45 15.93
N ARG A 82 -10.72 -13.67 15.50
CA ARG A 82 -10.71 -14.85 16.36
C ARG A 82 -9.33 -15.51 16.34
N GLU A 83 -8.90 -16.07 17.47
CA GLU A 83 -7.56 -16.67 17.57
C GLU A 83 -7.45 -18.07 16.97
N ASP A 84 -8.55 -18.82 16.96
CA ASP A 84 -8.68 -20.17 16.43
C ASP A 84 -8.74 -20.22 14.89
N GLU A 85 -9.18 -19.13 14.25
CA GLU A 85 -9.38 -19.00 12.79
C GLU A 85 -8.46 -17.95 12.16
N ALA A 86 -7.33 -17.70 12.81
CA ALA A 86 -6.41 -16.63 12.49
C ALA A 86 -5.81 -16.70 11.06
N LEU A 87 -6.35 -15.89 10.14
CA LEU A 87 -5.78 -15.71 8.79
C LEU A 87 -4.50 -14.85 8.78
N ILE A 88 -4.28 -14.06 9.84
CA ILE A 88 -3.21 -13.06 9.96
C ILE A 88 -2.51 -13.14 11.32
N SER A 89 -1.32 -12.52 11.40
CA SER A 89 -0.50 -12.46 12.62
C SER A 89 -1.24 -11.83 13.81
N GLY A 90 -0.80 -12.13 15.04
CA GLY A 90 -1.43 -11.61 16.26
C GLY A 90 -1.47 -10.08 16.33
N SER A 91 -0.40 -9.40 15.90
CA SER A 91 -0.35 -7.94 15.86
C SER A 91 -1.32 -7.36 14.82
N ALA A 92 -1.37 -7.93 13.62
CA ALA A 92 -2.30 -7.50 12.58
C ALA A 92 -3.77 -7.73 13.00
N ARG A 93 -4.03 -8.86 13.66
CA ARG A 93 -5.33 -9.18 14.27
C ARG A 93 -5.77 -8.14 15.29
N LEU A 94 -4.86 -7.71 16.17
CA LEU A 94 -5.18 -6.71 17.17
C LEU A 94 -5.57 -5.38 16.53
N VAL A 95 -4.82 -4.92 15.53
CA VAL A 95 -5.10 -3.67 14.81
C VAL A 95 -6.46 -3.74 14.10
N VAL A 96 -6.72 -4.83 13.38
CA VAL A 96 -8.03 -5.06 12.71
C VAL A 96 -9.18 -5.13 13.73
N GLY A 97 -8.94 -5.79 14.87
CA GLY A 97 -9.93 -5.97 15.93
C GLY A 97 -10.27 -4.71 16.72
N LEU A 98 -9.30 -3.81 16.89
CA LEU A 98 -9.50 -2.51 17.54
C LEU A 98 -10.26 -1.55 16.60
N ASN A 99 -9.97 -1.64 15.30
CA ASN A 99 -10.47 -0.72 14.28
C ASN A 99 -11.48 -1.40 13.33
N LYS A 100 -12.47 -2.16 13.85
CA LYS A 100 -13.37 -2.99 13.00
C LYS A 100 -14.12 -2.20 11.92
N GLY A 101 -14.64 -1.02 12.27
CA GLY A 101 -15.38 -0.17 11.32
C GLY A 101 -14.50 0.33 10.18
N ILE A 102 -13.33 0.86 10.55
CA ILE A 102 -12.30 1.33 9.61
C ILE A 102 -11.81 0.16 8.75
N SER A 103 -11.52 -0.99 9.36
CA SER A 103 -11.08 -2.20 8.66
C SER A 103 -12.09 -2.70 7.65
N ALA A 104 -13.37 -2.69 8.01
CA ALA A 104 -14.43 -3.08 7.10
C ALA A 104 -14.55 -2.10 5.91
N ASN A 105 -14.48 -0.79 6.15
CA ASN A 105 -14.48 0.18 5.06
C ASN A 105 -13.25 0.05 4.16
N PHE A 106 -12.06 -0.05 4.74
CA PHE A 106 -10.81 -0.20 4.01
C PHE A 106 -10.81 -1.47 3.13
N MET A 107 -11.31 -2.60 3.66
CA MET A 107 -11.44 -3.83 2.87
C MET A 107 -12.52 -3.75 1.78
N ARG A 108 -13.64 -3.03 2.00
CA ARG A 108 -14.62 -2.75 0.92
C ARG A 108 -13.96 -1.96 -0.20
N ASN A 109 -13.26 -0.88 0.15
CA ASN A 109 -12.54 -0.06 -0.82
C ASN A 109 -11.45 -0.86 -1.54
N MET A 110 -10.81 -1.85 -0.89
CA MET A 110 -9.85 -2.74 -1.55
C MET A 110 -10.51 -3.61 -2.61
N VAL A 111 -11.72 -4.11 -2.37
CA VAL A 111 -12.48 -4.88 -3.36
C VAL A 111 -13.00 -3.99 -4.48
N ASP A 112 -13.49 -2.80 -4.15
CA ASP A 112 -14.10 -1.88 -5.12
C ASP A 112 -13.07 -1.21 -6.04
N PHE A 113 -11.97 -0.71 -5.47
CA PHE A 113 -10.95 0.01 -6.23
C PHE A 113 -9.84 -0.88 -6.75
N ASN A 114 -9.57 -2.00 -6.07
CA ASN A 114 -8.46 -2.87 -6.43
C ASN A 114 -7.15 -2.06 -6.58
N LYS A 115 -6.89 -1.19 -5.60
CA LYS A 115 -5.75 -0.28 -5.58
C LYS A 115 -5.48 0.22 -4.18
N LEU A 116 -4.38 -0.20 -3.56
CA LEU A 116 -4.03 0.16 -2.17
C LEU A 116 -4.05 1.68 -1.92
N THR A 117 -3.49 2.46 -2.84
CA THR A 117 -3.46 3.93 -2.70
C THR A 117 -4.86 4.54 -2.72
N ASP A 118 -5.75 4.01 -3.55
CA ASP A 118 -7.09 4.57 -3.73
C ASP A 118 -8.00 4.10 -2.60
N SER A 119 -7.80 2.88 -2.11
CA SER A 119 -8.47 2.37 -0.90
C SER A 119 -8.06 3.11 0.36
N THR A 120 -6.78 3.47 0.48
CA THR A 120 -6.26 4.30 1.58
C THR A 120 -6.91 5.69 1.55
N LYS A 121 -6.89 6.37 0.39
CA LYS A 121 -7.54 7.68 0.22
C LYS A 121 -9.03 7.62 0.53
N GLY A 122 -9.75 6.67 -0.08
CA GLY A 122 -11.18 6.52 0.11
C GLY A 122 -11.56 6.22 1.57
N SER A 123 -10.69 5.54 2.33
CA SER A 123 -10.92 5.35 3.76
C SER A 123 -10.67 6.60 4.58
N ILE A 124 -9.64 7.39 4.25
CA ILE A 124 -9.36 8.66 4.91
C ILE A 124 -10.46 9.67 4.61
N GLU A 125 -10.95 9.74 3.38
CA GLU A 125 -12.08 10.59 3.01
C GLU A 125 -13.37 10.19 3.73
N ALA A 126 -13.55 8.89 4.01
CA ALA A 126 -14.69 8.39 4.78
C ALA A 126 -14.57 8.66 6.30
N PHE A 127 -13.35 8.66 6.83
CA PHE A 127 -13.06 8.89 8.26
C PHE A 127 -11.87 9.86 8.44
N PRO A 128 -12.04 11.16 8.12
CA PRO A 128 -10.91 12.10 8.08
C PRO A 128 -10.25 12.28 9.45
N SER A 129 -11.04 12.30 10.52
CA SER A 129 -10.54 12.37 11.90
C SER A 129 -9.69 11.17 12.33
N ASP A 130 -9.78 10.05 11.59
CA ASP A 130 -9.11 8.79 11.90
C ASP A 130 -7.96 8.48 10.91
N ALA A 131 -7.48 9.48 10.15
CA ALA A 131 -6.45 9.30 9.13
C ALA A 131 -5.19 8.57 9.66
N GLY A 132 -4.74 8.89 10.87
CA GLY A 132 -3.62 8.21 11.51
C GLY A 132 -3.90 6.73 11.82
N GLU A 133 -5.12 6.37 12.21
CA GLU A 133 -5.52 4.98 12.44
C GLU A 133 -5.65 4.20 11.12
N ILE A 134 -6.11 4.86 10.06
CA ILE A 134 -6.16 4.25 8.72
C ILE A 134 -4.76 3.95 8.20
N ILE A 135 -3.81 4.87 8.37
CA ILE A 135 -2.40 4.62 8.01
C ILE A 135 -1.87 3.45 8.82
N ARG A 136 -2.10 3.44 10.15
CA ARG A 136 -1.64 2.33 10.99
C ARG A 136 -2.20 1.00 10.53
N LEU A 137 -3.49 0.95 10.22
CA LEU A 137 -4.15 -0.24 9.67
C LEU A 137 -3.53 -0.66 8.33
N ALA A 138 -3.45 0.26 7.37
CA ALA A 138 -2.99 -0.02 6.02
C ALA A 138 -1.52 -0.48 6.02
N VAL A 139 -0.64 0.17 6.80
CA VAL A 139 0.77 -0.24 6.97
C VAL A 139 0.88 -1.59 7.67
N THR A 140 0.04 -1.86 8.67
CA THR A 140 0.04 -3.17 9.34
C THR A 140 -0.38 -4.30 8.38
N LEU A 141 -1.31 -4.01 7.47
CA LEU A 141 -1.83 -4.98 6.50
C LEU A 141 -0.97 -5.08 5.24
N TYR A 142 -0.24 -4.04 4.88
CA TYR A 142 0.61 -3.95 3.69
C TYR A 142 1.99 -3.34 4.04
N PRO A 143 2.77 -3.95 4.96
CA PRO A 143 4.03 -3.39 5.43
C PRO A 143 5.05 -3.09 4.33
N SER A 144 5.09 -3.87 3.24
CA SER A 144 6.03 -3.63 2.14
C SER A 144 5.71 -2.38 1.30
N PHE A 145 4.51 -1.80 1.46
CA PHE A 145 4.01 -0.66 0.71
C PHE A 145 3.76 0.55 1.62
N ALA A 146 4.45 0.61 2.76
CA ALA A 146 4.24 1.66 3.74
C ALA A 146 4.45 3.08 3.18
N GLN A 147 5.41 3.26 2.26
CA GLN A 147 5.61 4.56 1.60
C GLN A 147 4.41 4.97 0.74
N ASP A 148 3.83 4.04 -0.04
CA ASP A 148 2.65 4.33 -0.87
C ASP A 148 1.43 4.69 -0.02
N VAL A 149 1.28 4.06 1.15
CA VAL A 149 0.25 4.39 2.14
C VAL A 149 0.46 5.82 2.67
N ILE A 150 1.69 6.19 3.03
CA ILE A 150 2.02 7.55 3.49
C ILE A 150 1.72 8.58 2.40
N ASP A 151 2.23 8.36 1.19
CA ASP A 151 2.09 9.31 0.09
C ASP A 151 0.62 9.49 -0.30
N SER A 152 -0.14 8.40 -0.36
CA SER A 152 -1.58 8.46 -0.64
C SER A 152 -2.36 9.19 0.45
N ALA A 153 -2.03 8.97 1.72
CA ALA A 153 -2.65 9.67 2.84
C ALA A 153 -2.35 11.17 2.83
N ILE A 154 -1.11 11.58 2.55
CA ILE A 154 -0.75 13.00 2.48
C ILE A 154 -1.52 13.73 1.37
N THR A 155 -1.80 13.05 0.25
CA THR A 155 -2.52 13.68 -0.86
C THR A 155 -3.97 14.03 -0.54
N THR A 156 -4.56 13.47 0.53
CA THR A 156 -5.93 13.84 0.94
C THR A 156 -5.95 15.21 1.64
N GLY A 157 -4.83 15.63 2.22
CA GLY A 157 -4.74 16.86 3.03
C GLY A 157 -5.35 16.73 4.44
N GLU A 158 -5.83 15.55 4.82
CA GLU A 158 -6.45 15.29 6.14
C GLU A 158 -5.42 14.98 7.25
N ILE A 159 -4.15 14.77 6.87
CA ILE A 159 -3.06 14.50 7.80
C ILE A 159 -1.77 15.18 7.35
N GLU A 160 -1.03 15.74 8.31
CA GLU A 160 0.27 16.34 8.05
C GLU A 160 1.31 15.27 7.68
N PRO A 161 2.25 15.55 6.75
CA PRO A 161 3.26 14.58 6.32
C PRO A 161 4.07 13.92 7.44
N ASN A 162 4.43 14.69 8.46
CA ASN A 162 5.19 14.17 9.59
C ASN A 162 4.35 13.24 10.48
N ASP A 163 3.06 13.54 10.66
CA ASP A 163 2.16 12.71 11.46
C ASP A 163 1.82 11.40 10.72
N ALA A 164 1.70 11.45 9.39
CA ALA A 164 1.56 10.27 8.55
C ALA A 164 2.77 9.34 8.67
N LEU A 165 3.99 9.90 8.61
CA LEU A 165 5.23 9.15 8.80
C LEU A 165 5.32 8.52 10.19
N LEU A 166 4.99 9.27 11.25
CA LEU A 166 4.98 8.78 12.62
C LEU A 166 3.95 7.66 12.81
N ALA A 167 2.75 7.80 12.22
CA ALA A 167 1.73 6.77 12.23
C ALA A 167 2.23 5.48 11.56
N ALA A 168 2.86 5.58 10.40
CA ALA A 168 3.43 4.44 9.69
C ALA A 168 4.55 3.74 10.47
N ILE A 169 5.50 4.50 11.03
CA ILE A 169 6.58 3.92 11.86
C ILE A 169 6.00 3.25 13.11
N SER A 170 4.98 3.85 13.74
CA SER A 170 4.31 3.24 14.90
C SER A 170 3.58 1.94 14.56
N ALA A 171 3.21 1.75 13.29
CA ALA A 171 2.61 0.52 12.77
C ALA A 171 3.64 -0.53 12.30
N GLY A 172 4.93 -0.23 12.42
CA GLY A 172 6.02 -1.15 12.08
C GLY A 172 6.62 -0.95 10.70
N ALA A 173 6.38 0.19 10.03
CA ALA A 173 7.14 0.55 8.84
C ALA A 173 8.64 0.66 9.17
N ASP A 174 9.49 0.19 8.25
CA ASP A 174 10.94 0.34 8.39
C ASP A 174 11.35 1.80 8.15
N PRO A 175 11.90 2.52 9.15
CA PRO A 175 12.25 3.93 9.03
C PRO A 175 13.34 4.20 7.99
N THR A 176 14.06 3.17 7.53
CA THR A 176 15.08 3.29 6.48
C THR A 176 14.48 3.31 5.07
N THR A 177 13.23 2.84 4.92
CA THR A 177 12.54 2.77 3.63
C THR A 177 11.40 3.78 3.51
N VAL A 178 11.04 4.47 4.60
CA VAL A 178 9.97 5.47 4.61
C VAL A 178 10.46 6.89 4.89
N SER A 179 9.69 7.85 4.42
CA SER A 179 10.01 9.27 4.45
C SER A 179 8.74 10.11 4.41
N ALA A 180 8.79 11.30 5.02
CA ALA A 180 7.73 12.28 4.80
C ALA A 180 7.88 12.87 3.40
N ALA A 181 6.76 12.98 2.67
CA ALA A 181 6.71 13.76 1.45
C ALA A 181 6.88 15.24 1.81
N THR A 182 7.93 15.89 1.33
CA THR A 182 8.14 17.33 1.55
C THR A 182 7.45 18.11 0.42
N ALA A 183 6.84 19.26 0.72
CA ALA A 183 6.17 20.14 -0.24
C ALA A 183 7.05 20.59 -1.45
N ALA A 184 8.36 20.34 -1.42
CA ALA A 184 9.31 20.56 -2.50
C ALA A 184 9.50 19.34 -3.43
N GLY A 185 8.75 18.25 -3.26
CA GLY A 185 8.87 17.03 -4.06
C GLY A 185 10.08 16.16 -3.73
N ALA A 186 10.75 16.40 -2.60
CA ALA A 186 11.86 15.58 -2.11
C ALA A 186 11.41 14.74 -0.91
N ASN A 187 11.80 13.47 -0.86
CA ASN A 187 11.56 12.59 0.28
C ASN A 187 12.55 12.91 1.41
N VAL A 188 12.06 13.19 2.62
CA VAL A 188 12.91 13.33 3.82
C VAL A 188 12.89 12.02 4.58
N ALA A 189 13.93 11.21 4.36
CA ALA A 189 14.12 9.96 5.09
C ALA A 189 14.39 10.22 6.58
N VAL A 190 13.81 9.38 7.45
CA VAL A 190 14.17 9.40 8.87
C VAL A 190 15.56 8.79 9.00
N THR A 191 16.58 9.64 9.10
CA THR A 191 17.89 9.17 9.55
C THR A 191 17.75 8.83 11.03
N ALA A 192 17.52 7.55 11.34
CA ALA A 192 17.54 7.02 12.70
C ALA A 192 18.97 7.05 13.25
N THR A 193 19.47 8.24 13.56
CA THR A 193 20.59 8.37 14.50
C THR A 193 19.99 8.23 15.89
N PRO A 194 20.38 7.23 16.69
CA PRO A 194 19.98 7.21 18.09
C PRO A 194 20.49 8.50 18.73
N ALA A 195 19.58 9.34 19.23
CA ALA A 195 19.94 10.44 20.12
C ALA A 195 20.35 9.84 21.48
N GLY A 196 21.49 9.14 21.47
CA GLY A 196 22.12 8.54 22.64
C GLY A 196 22.98 9.58 23.34
N THR A 197 22.47 10.02 24.50
CA THR A 197 23.20 10.57 25.66
C THR A 197 24.07 11.81 25.43
N GLY A 198 23.52 12.97 25.82
CA GLY A 198 24.27 14.22 25.98
C GLY A 198 23.59 15.21 26.93
N VAL A 199 23.09 14.76 28.08
CA VAL A 199 22.87 15.67 29.22
C VAL A 199 24.25 16.06 29.72
N GLY A 200 24.71 17.27 29.42
CA GLY A 200 25.90 17.85 30.05
C GLY A 200 26.75 18.77 29.17
N ALA A 201 26.36 20.02 29.08
CA ALA A 201 27.28 21.15 29.19
C ALA A 201 26.46 22.40 29.56
N GLY A 202 26.35 22.65 30.86
CA GLY A 202 26.07 24.00 31.32
C GLY A 202 27.22 24.90 30.86
N GLY A 203 26.92 25.81 29.94
CA GLY A 203 27.80 26.91 29.55
C GLY A 203 27.14 28.22 29.97
N ALA A 204 27.51 28.72 31.15
CA ALA A 204 27.25 30.09 31.55
C ALA A 204 28.15 31.04 30.75
N GLY A 205 27.63 32.25 30.47
CA GLY A 205 28.36 33.38 29.90
C GLY A 205 27.72 33.81 28.57
N GLY A 206 26.96 34.89 28.47
CA GLY A 206 27.07 36.17 29.18
C GLY A 206 27.73 37.18 28.25
N GLY A 207 26.95 38.12 27.73
CA GLY A 207 27.45 39.35 27.10
C GLY A 207 27.01 39.56 25.66
N ASP A 208 25.86 40.21 25.48
CA ASP A 208 25.79 41.43 24.68
C ASP A 208 24.51 42.20 25.05
N THR A 209 24.64 43.14 25.99
CA THR A 209 23.64 44.18 26.20
C THR A 209 24.15 45.43 25.48
N THR A 210 23.53 45.71 24.35
CA THR A 210 23.41 47.00 23.67
C THR A 210 23.76 48.19 24.57
N ALA A 211 24.95 48.74 24.39
CA ALA A 211 25.30 50.08 24.84
C ALA A 211 25.55 50.95 23.60
N SER A 212 24.48 51.60 23.12
CA SER A 212 24.57 52.73 22.21
C SER A 212 24.85 53.99 23.02
N THR A 213 25.98 54.62 22.76
CA THR A 213 26.20 56.05 23.02
C THR A 213 27.08 56.59 21.89
N ASN A 214 26.46 57.37 21.00
CA ASN A 214 27.11 58.43 20.24
C ASN A 214 26.17 59.63 20.22
#